data_AF-A0A949LFT6-F1
#
_entry.id   AF-A0A949LFT6-F1
#
_cell.length_a   1.000
_cell.length_b   1.000
_cell.length_c   1.000
_cell.angle_alpha   90.00
_cell.angle_beta   90.00
_cell.angle_gamma   90.00
#
_symmetry.space_group_name_H-M   'P 1'
#
loop_
_entity.id
_entity.type
_entity.pdbx_description
1 polymer ?
#
loop_
_entity_poly.entity_id
_entity_poly.type
_entity_poly.pdbx_seq_one_letter_code
_entity_poly.pdbx_strand_id
1 'polypeptide(L)'
;MPRSAPPLRAARTGLHQAAAFLGLLALMPSPAAAEIIELGTDRDAFTPSTLTVPAGSVLTEGSYVYIDNRDQPPTNSYPELLTRIPVADWLEVRFGANYCDNGGGYLVTNAEGGEGRNNGTIYYESSVLYGFKAAVTHQDGLLPQSCFIMEGFTPTFGDYSSTVPIATYALGWKSEAEWRIDAAIRYVYAEGREGWFNKWAPSIVLRLPATERWEVHVEYFSTFTVGAADEETSPFFSPGTHYMLTDNLEIGLRVGWGMTRDAAAFFSDAGFGWRW
;
A
#
# COMPACT_ATOMS: atom_id res chain seq x y z
N MET A 1 -25.77 11.86 -22.56
CA MET A 1 -24.95 12.65 -21.61
C MET A 1 -25.54 12.50 -20.21
N PRO A 2 -24.97 11.67 -19.33
CA PRO A 2 -25.36 11.68 -17.93
C PRO A 2 -24.76 12.92 -17.27
N ARG A 3 -25.59 13.69 -16.56
CA ARG A 3 -25.17 14.86 -15.80
C ARG A 3 -24.27 14.42 -14.65
N SER A 4 -22.99 14.75 -14.72
CA SER A 4 -22.04 14.63 -13.60
C SER A 4 -22.58 15.37 -12.38
N ALA A 5 -22.64 14.69 -11.22
CA ALA A 5 -23.05 15.29 -9.96
C ALA A 5 -22.11 16.44 -9.55
N PRO A 6 -22.60 17.48 -8.86
CA PRO A 6 -21.79 18.67 -8.52
C PRO A 6 -20.65 18.34 -7.52
N PRO A 7 -19.52 19.07 -7.61
CA PRO A 7 -18.23 18.78 -6.94
C PRO A 7 -18.30 18.60 -5.42
N LEU A 8 -19.27 19.25 -4.76
CA LEU A 8 -19.43 19.20 -3.31
C LEU A 8 -19.96 17.84 -2.79
N ARG A 9 -20.55 16.99 -3.65
CA ARG A 9 -21.14 15.72 -3.19
C ARG A 9 -20.10 14.62 -2.96
N ALA A 10 -19.12 14.44 -3.85
CA ALA A 10 -18.12 13.37 -3.74
C ALA A 10 -17.19 13.55 -2.52
N ALA A 11 -16.63 14.76 -2.34
CA ALA A 11 -15.79 15.09 -1.19
C ALA A 11 -16.56 14.99 0.14
N ARG A 12 -17.84 15.37 0.17
CA ARG A 12 -18.71 15.17 1.34
C ARG A 12 -18.91 13.69 1.64
N THR A 13 -19.07 12.84 0.63
CA THR A 13 -19.36 11.41 0.83
C THR A 13 -18.17 10.68 1.45
N GLY A 14 -16.95 10.92 0.95
CA GLY A 14 -15.72 10.36 1.55
C GLY A 14 -15.47 10.85 2.97
N LEU A 15 -15.70 12.15 3.25
CA LEU A 15 -15.56 12.71 4.60
C LEU A 15 -16.62 12.14 5.57
N HIS A 16 -17.86 11.95 5.11
CA HIS A 16 -18.91 11.32 5.92
C HIS A 16 -18.62 9.84 6.20
N GLN A 17 -18.04 9.11 5.24
CA GLN A 17 -17.63 7.71 5.43
C GLN A 17 -16.44 7.58 6.38
N ALA A 18 -15.42 8.44 6.25
CA ALA A 18 -14.30 8.52 7.19
C ALA A 18 -14.78 8.85 8.62
N ALA A 19 -15.67 9.83 8.77
CA ALA A 19 -16.25 10.19 10.06
C ALA A 19 -17.12 9.07 10.66
N ALA A 20 -17.88 8.35 9.84
CA ALA A 20 -18.65 7.19 10.28
C ALA A 20 -17.73 6.06 10.77
N PHE A 21 -16.62 5.79 10.07
CA PHE A 21 -15.63 4.80 10.47
C PHE A 21 -14.93 5.17 11.78
N LEU A 22 -14.49 6.43 11.92
CA LEU A 22 -13.92 6.96 13.16
C LEU A 22 -14.92 6.88 14.33
N GLY A 23 -16.22 7.11 14.06
CA GLY A 23 -17.28 6.92 15.05
C GLY A 23 -17.47 5.47 15.48
N LEU A 24 -17.31 4.51 14.57
CA LEU A 24 -17.33 3.07 14.88
C LEU A 24 -16.10 2.63 15.68
N LEU A 25 -14.91 3.17 15.36
CA LEU A 25 -13.69 2.95 16.14
C LEU A 25 -13.82 3.46 17.58
N ALA A 26 -14.47 4.61 17.78
CA ALA A 26 -14.72 5.15 19.12
C ALA A 26 -15.67 4.29 19.98
N LEU A 27 -16.42 3.38 19.35
CA LEU A 27 -17.31 2.42 20.03
C LEU A 27 -16.62 1.08 20.30
N MET A 28 -15.39 0.87 19.80
CA MET A 28 -14.65 -0.35 20.10
C MET A 28 -14.21 -0.34 21.57
N PRO A 29 -14.31 -1.47 22.28
CA PRO A 29 -13.74 -1.59 23.62
C PRO A 29 -12.26 -1.19 23.56
N SER A 30 -11.75 -0.56 24.64
CA SER A 30 -10.32 -0.26 24.73
C SER A 30 -9.53 -1.51 24.35
N PRO A 31 -8.49 -1.37 23.51
CA PRO A 31 -7.66 -2.50 23.14
C PRO A 31 -7.23 -3.16 24.45
N ALA A 32 -7.67 -4.40 24.67
CA ALA A 32 -7.03 -5.22 25.66
C ALA A 32 -5.57 -5.29 25.21
N ALA A 33 -4.63 -4.97 26.11
CA ALA A 33 -3.20 -5.03 25.86
C ALA A 33 -2.79 -6.48 25.60
N ALA A 34 -3.10 -6.96 24.41
CA ALA A 34 -2.87 -8.30 23.94
C ALA A 34 -1.82 -8.17 22.85
N GLU A 35 -0.68 -8.80 23.07
CA GLU A 35 0.41 -8.84 22.10
C GLU A 35 -0.14 -9.46 20.81
N ILE A 36 -0.17 -8.67 19.75
CA ILE A 36 -0.68 -9.13 18.46
C ILE A 36 0.33 -10.08 17.83
N ILE A 37 -0.17 -11.21 17.33
CA ILE A 37 0.59 -12.04 16.41
C ILE A 37 0.48 -11.38 15.04
N GLU A 38 1.59 -10.86 14.51
CA GLU A 38 1.67 -10.31 13.15
C GLU A 38 2.78 -11.00 12.36
N LEU A 39 2.60 -11.09 11.04
CA LEU A 39 3.67 -11.55 10.15
C LEU A 39 4.55 -10.40 9.64
N GLY A 40 4.15 -9.15 9.88
CA GLY A 40 4.88 -7.97 9.40
C GLY A 40 4.85 -7.84 7.89
N THR A 41 3.70 -8.12 7.27
CA THR A 41 3.46 -8.01 5.82
C THR A 41 3.59 -6.57 5.34
N ASP A 42 3.96 -6.42 4.07
CA ASP A 42 4.08 -5.12 3.40
C ASP A 42 2.91 -4.85 2.44
N ARG A 43 2.03 -5.84 2.23
CA ARG A 43 0.85 -5.74 1.34
C ARG A 43 -0.46 -5.51 2.09
N ASP A 44 -0.45 -5.45 3.41
CA ASP A 44 -1.66 -5.28 4.25
C ASP A 44 -2.16 -3.83 4.30
N ALA A 45 -1.27 -2.87 4.09
CA ALA A 45 -1.50 -1.43 4.03
C ALA A 45 -0.64 -0.80 2.92
N PHE A 46 -0.88 0.46 2.59
CA PHE A 46 0.00 1.20 1.68
C PHE A 46 1.37 1.49 2.34
N THR A 47 1.35 1.71 3.66
CA THR A 47 2.52 1.86 4.53
C THR A 47 3.11 0.48 4.81
N PRO A 48 4.31 0.16 4.31
CA PRO A 48 4.91 -1.15 4.55
C PRO A 48 5.25 -1.33 6.03
N SER A 49 5.34 -2.58 6.48
CA SER A 49 5.80 -2.88 7.83
C SER A 49 7.22 -2.35 8.03
N THR A 50 7.57 -2.00 9.26
CA THR A 50 8.95 -1.67 9.63
C THR A 50 9.80 -2.91 9.94
N LEU A 51 9.18 -4.10 9.97
CA LEU A 51 9.83 -5.37 10.34
C LEU A 51 10.46 -6.08 9.14
N THR A 52 11.59 -6.74 9.38
CA THR A 52 12.18 -7.73 8.47
C THR A 52 11.68 -9.14 8.81
N VAL A 53 11.68 -10.03 7.82
CA VAL A 53 11.32 -11.44 8.03
C VAL A 53 12.33 -12.10 9.00
N PRO A 54 11.86 -12.85 10.03
CA PRO A 54 12.76 -13.55 10.94
C PRO A 54 13.59 -14.65 10.26
N ALA A 55 14.83 -14.82 10.68
CA ALA A 55 15.71 -15.88 10.19
C ALA A 55 15.06 -17.28 10.32
N GLY A 56 15.29 -18.13 9.33
CA GLY A 56 14.72 -19.48 9.28
C GLY A 56 13.28 -19.56 8.79
N SER A 57 12.71 -18.44 8.34
CA SER A 57 11.38 -18.39 7.72
C SER A 57 11.39 -17.70 6.35
N VAL A 58 10.36 -17.95 5.55
CA VAL A 58 10.10 -17.22 4.30
C VAL A 58 8.69 -16.67 4.35
N LEU A 59 8.51 -15.40 4.00
CA LEU A 59 7.19 -14.78 3.96
C LEU A 59 6.76 -14.57 2.50
N THR A 60 5.63 -15.15 2.13
CA THR A 60 4.99 -14.92 0.83
C THR A 60 3.69 -14.17 1.03
N GLU A 61 3.54 -13.07 0.32
CA GLU A 61 2.39 -12.19 0.35
C GLU A 61 1.78 -12.14 -1.06
N GLY A 62 0.46 -12.00 -1.12
CA GLY A 62 -0.24 -11.81 -2.39
C GLY A 62 -1.52 -11.05 -2.17
N SER A 63 -1.87 -10.17 -3.10
CA SER A 63 -3.14 -9.46 -3.04
C SER A 63 -3.80 -9.25 -4.39
N TYR A 64 -5.07 -8.87 -4.33
CA TYR A 64 -5.86 -8.39 -5.45
C TYR A 64 -6.38 -7.00 -5.12
N VAL A 65 -5.94 -6.02 -5.91
CA VAL A 65 -6.34 -4.62 -5.78
C VAL A 65 -7.28 -4.26 -6.93
N TYR A 66 -8.45 -3.75 -6.60
CA TYR A 66 -9.41 -3.15 -7.52
C TYR A 66 -9.44 -1.63 -7.31
N ILE A 67 -9.39 -0.85 -8.39
CA ILE A 67 -9.41 0.61 -8.36
C ILE A 67 -10.53 1.11 -9.29
N ASP A 68 -11.48 1.84 -8.73
CA ASP A 68 -12.54 2.53 -9.46
C ASP A 68 -12.04 3.91 -9.90
N ASN A 69 -11.37 3.96 -11.05
CA ASN A 69 -10.89 5.20 -11.64
C ASN A 69 -12.06 6.07 -12.12
N ARG A 70 -11.97 7.39 -11.95
CA ARG A 70 -13.09 8.30 -12.25
C ARG A 70 -13.34 8.47 -13.74
N ASP A 71 -12.27 8.73 -14.48
CA ASP A 71 -12.31 9.07 -15.91
C ASP A 71 -11.62 8.02 -16.78
N GLN A 72 -11.15 6.93 -16.16
CA GLN A 72 -10.56 5.78 -16.82
C GLN A 72 -11.31 4.50 -16.46
N PRO A 73 -11.20 3.46 -17.27
CA PRO A 73 -11.70 2.15 -16.89
C PRO A 73 -11.11 1.65 -15.55
N PRO A 74 -11.82 0.79 -14.79
CA PRO A 74 -11.33 0.30 -13.49
C PRO A 74 -10.07 -0.55 -13.61
N THR A 75 -9.14 -0.40 -12.68
CA THR A 75 -7.88 -1.14 -12.66
C THR A 75 -7.95 -2.36 -11.75
N ASN A 76 -7.41 -3.48 -12.21
CA ASN A 76 -7.27 -4.70 -11.42
C ASN A 76 -5.80 -5.13 -11.40
N SER A 77 -5.19 -5.13 -10.22
CA SER A 77 -3.80 -5.53 -9.99
C SER A 77 -3.78 -6.84 -9.21
N TYR A 78 -3.31 -7.93 -9.85
CA TYR A 78 -3.24 -9.27 -9.27
C TYR A 78 -2.34 -10.23 -10.06
N PRO A 79 -1.74 -11.23 -9.41
CA PRO A 79 -1.46 -11.21 -7.97
C PRO A 79 -0.43 -10.12 -7.70
N GLU A 80 -0.59 -9.30 -6.67
CA GLU A 80 0.53 -8.50 -6.14
C GLU A 80 1.45 -9.39 -5.30
N LEU A 81 2.14 -10.32 -5.98
CA LEU A 81 2.92 -11.34 -5.32
C LEU A 81 4.25 -10.75 -4.83
N LEU A 82 4.60 -11.06 -3.59
CA LEU A 82 5.87 -10.68 -2.98
C LEU A 82 6.37 -11.81 -2.07
N THR A 83 7.53 -12.36 -2.35
CA THR A 83 8.26 -13.29 -1.50
C THR A 83 9.47 -12.59 -0.89
N ARG A 84 9.61 -12.71 0.42
CA ARG A 84 10.62 -12.05 1.25
C ARG A 84 11.43 -13.13 1.97
N ILE A 85 12.74 -13.10 1.75
CA ILE A 85 13.68 -14.12 2.24
C ILE A 85 14.74 -13.42 3.08
N PRO A 86 14.90 -13.77 4.37
CA PRO A 86 15.95 -13.19 5.20
C PRO A 86 17.31 -13.69 4.72
N VAL A 87 18.27 -12.76 4.62
CA VAL A 87 19.69 -13.08 4.38
C VAL A 87 20.55 -12.74 5.60
N ALA A 88 20.05 -11.88 6.48
CA ALA A 88 20.56 -11.59 7.82
C ALA A 88 19.40 -11.11 8.70
N ASP A 89 19.61 -11.00 10.02
CA ASP A 89 18.57 -10.53 10.94
C ASP A 89 18.06 -9.11 10.60
N TRP A 90 18.90 -8.29 9.96
CA TRP A 90 18.60 -6.92 9.57
C TRP A 90 18.35 -6.76 8.05
N LEU A 91 18.43 -7.83 7.25
CA LEU A 91 18.35 -7.72 5.78
C LEU A 91 17.56 -8.87 5.18
N GLU A 92 16.58 -8.54 4.34
CA GLU A 92 15.84 -9.48 3.52
C GLU A 92 15.96 -9.11 2.03
N VAL A 93 15.97 -10.12 1.17
CA VAL A 93 15.79 -9.96 -0.27
C VAL A 93 14.33 -10.17 -0.64
N ARG A 94 13.91 -9.49 -1.70
CA ARG A 94 12.52 -9.37 -2.12
C ARG A 94 12.41 -9.76 -3.58
N PHE A 95 11.46 -10.62 -3.90
CA PHE A 95 11.14 -11.00 -5.27
C PHE A 95 9.64 -11.07 -5.43
N GLY A 96 9.12 -10.52 -6.52
CA GLY A 96 7.68 -10.45 -6.73
C GLY A 96 7.30 -10.46 -8.19
N ALA A 97 6.02 -10.60 -8.43
CA ALA A 97 5.44 -10.49 -9.75
C ALA A 97 4.08 -9.81 -9.63
N ASN A 98 3.74 -9.05 -10.66
CA ASN A 98 2.44 -8.41 -10.76
C ASN A 98 1.91 -8.54 -12.19
N TYR A 99 0.60 -8.66 -12.29
CA TYR A 99 -0.14 -8.44 -13.53
C TYR A 99 -1.22 -7.40 -13.23
N CYS A 100 -1.39 -6.47 -14.14
CA CYS A 100 -2.38 -5.41 -14.05
C CYS A 100 -3.21 -5.45 -15.31
N ASP A 101 -4.53 -5.62 -15.17
CA ASP A 101 -5.44 -5.26 -16.23
C ASP A 101 -5.94 -3.82 -16.02
N ASN A 102 -5.97 -3.10 -17.14
CA ASN A 102 -6.64 -1.84 -17.32
C ASN A 102 -6.06 -0.70 -16.45
N GLY A 103 -4.96 -0.07 -16.89
CA GLY A 103 -4.19 0.82 -16.02
C GLY A 103 -4.50 2.31 -16.17
N GLY A 104 -5.22 2.89 -15.21
CA GLY A 104 -5.20 4.34 -14.93
C GLY A 104 -3.94 4.78 -14.16
N GLY A 105 -2.98 3.88 -13.95
CA GLY A 105 -1.75 4.09 -13.20
C GLY A 105 -1.74 3.37 -11.84
N TYR A 106 -0.54 3.21 -11.27
CA TYR A 106 -0.30 2.60 -9.96
C TYR A 106 -0.46 3.65 -8.85
N LEU A 107 -1.72 3.94 -8.47
CA LEU A 107 -2.07 5.03 -7.53
C LEU A 107 -2.21 4.59 -6.06
N VAL A 108 -2.69 3.37 -5.81
CA VAL A 108 -3.03 2.85 -4.46
C VAL A 108 -2.38 1.51 -4.15
N THR A 109 -1.54 1.03 -5.08
CA THR A 109 -1.00 -0.32 -5.08
C THR A 109 0.44 -0.33 -4.59
N ASN A 110 0.89 -1.48 -4.09
CA ASN A 110 2.30 -1.68 -3.75
C ASN A 110 3.07 -2.28 -4.94
N ALA A 111 2.39 -2.58 -6.04
CA ALA A 111 2.98 -2.79 -7.35
C ALA A 111 3.16 -1.45 -8.08
N GLU A 112 4.13 -1.42 -8.98
CA GLU A 112 4.57 -0.19 -9.62
C GLU A 112 4.96 -0.47 -11.07
N GLY A 113 4.92 0.56 -11.90
CA GLY A 113 5.14 0.48 -13.33
C GLY A 113 5.07 1.86 -13.98
N GLY A 114 4.90 1.90 -15.29
CA GLY A 114 4.86 3.15 -16.06
C GLY A 114 3.58 3.97 -15.86
N GLU A 115 3.54 5.16 -16.47
CA GLU A 115 2.33 6.00 -16.51
C GLU A 115 1.18 5.28 -17.23
N GLY A 116 0.00 5.21 -16.62
CA GLY A 116 -1.19 4.60 -17.24
C GLY A 116 -1.63 5.29 -18.53
N ARG A 117 -2.47 4.62 -19.32
CA ARG A 117 -3.05 5.23 -20.53
C ARG A 117 -4.21 6.14 -20.16
N ASN A 118 -4.13 7.42 -20.53
CA ASN A 118 -5.23 8.39 -20.34
C ASN A 118 -6.20 8.47 -21.54
N ASN A 119 -6.37 7.39 -22.31
CA ASN A 119 -7.15 7.40 -23.56
C ASN A 119 -8.41 6.52 -23.54
N GLY A 120 -8.77 5.96 -22.38
CA GLY A 120 -9.94 5.10 -22.22
C GLY A 120 -9.84 3.73 -22.89
N THR A 121 -8.65 3.34 -23.37
CA THR A 121 -8.41 2.00 -23.94
C THR A 121 -7.99 1.02 -22.85
N ILE A 122 -8.41 -0.24 -23.02
CA ILE A 122 -7.94 -1.32 -22.17
C ILE A 122 -6.45 -1.55 -22.47
N TYR A 123 -5.66 -1.68 -21.42
CA TYR A 123 -4.22 -1.90 -21.44
C TYR A 123 -3.85 -2.96 -20.42
N TYR A 124 -2.80 -3.72 -20.67
CA TYR A 124 -2.35 -4.79 -19.78
C TYR A 124 -0.87 -4.61 -19.50
N GLU A 125 -0.48 -4.79 -18.25
CA GLU A 125 0.90 -4.70 -17.82
C GLU A 125 1.26 -5.90 -16.98
N SER A 126 2.51 -6.31 -17.05
CA SER A 126 3.07 -7.30 -16.13
C SER A 126 4.47 -6.88 -15.77
N SER A 127 4.85 -7.09 -14.52
CA SER A 127 6.17 -6.73 -14.03
C SER A 127 6.71 -7.77 -13.07
N VAL A 128 8.03 -7.83 -13.00
CA VAL A 128 8.75 -8.54 -11.94
C VAL A 128 9.35 -7.50 -11.00
N LEU A 129 9.18 -7.75 -9.70
CA LEU A 129 9.80 -6.98 -8.62
C LEU A 129 11.03 -7.72 -8.15
N TYR A 130 12.09 -6.97 -7.88
CA TYR A 130 13.25 -7.46 -7.13
C TYR A 130 13.84 -6.34 -6.29
N GLY A 131 14.38 -6.68 -5.13
CA GLY A 131 14.94 -5.66 -4.23
C GLY A 131 15.41 -6.22 -2.91
N PHE A 132 15.56 -5.33 -1.94
CA PHE A 132 15.86 -5.68 -0.56
C PHE A 132 15.16 -4.73 0.42
N LYS A 133 15.01 -5.19 1.65
CA LYS A 133 14.60 -4.37 2.80
C LYS A 133 15.61 -4.56 3.91
N ALA A 134 16.10 -3.45 4.45
CA ALA A 134 17.05 -3.40 5.53
C ALA A 134 16.42 -2.73 6.75
N ALA A 135 16.47 -3.39 7.90
CA ALA A 135 16.20 -2.75 9.19
C ALA A 135 17.29 -1.69 9.45
N VAL A 136 16.87 -0.50 9.87
CA VAL A 136 17.75 0.65 10.10
C VAL A 136 17.85 0.95 11.59
N THR A 137 16.72 0.95 12.30
CA THR A 137 16.67 1.15 13.75
C THR A 137 15.68 0.18 14.38
N HIS A 138 16.00 -0.25 15.61
CA HIS A 138 15.04 -0.86 16.51
C HIS A 138 14.46 0.21 17.44
N GLN A 139 13.21 0.06 17.83
CA GLN A 139 12.59 1.02 18.73
C GLN A 139 13.29 1.02 20.09
N ASP A 140 13.69 2.20 20.54
CA ASP A 140 14.27 2.42 21.87
C ASP A 140 13.83 3.81 22.39
N GLY A 141 12.90 3.80 23.34
CA GLY A 141 12.26 5.02 23.83
C GLY A 141 11.59 5.83 22.71
N LEU A 142 12.18 6.99 22.38
CA LEU A 142 11.69 7.87 21.31
C LEU A 142 12.29 7.53 19.93
N LEU A 143 13.35 6.72 19.86
CA LEU A 143 13.88 6.25 18.59
C LEU A 143 12.85 5.32 17.95
N PRO A 144 12.33 5.61 16.74
CA PRO A 144 11.38 4.72 16.08
C PRO A 144 12.05 3.42 15.65
N GLN A 145 11.26 2.38 15.47
CA GLN A 145 11.66 1.27 14.60
C GLN A 145 11.60 1.76 13.15
N SER A 146 12.59 1.43 12.33
CA SER A 146 12.58 1.87 10.93
C SER A 146 13.28 0.91 9.98
N CYS A 147 12.91 0.99 8.71
CA CYS A 147 13.51 0.22 7.63
C CYS A 147 13.65 1.04 6.34
N PHE A 148 14.58 0.62 5.50
CA PHE A 148 14.76 1.13 4.14
C PHE A 148 14.51 0.00 3.14
N ILE A 149 13.76 0.30 2.08
CA ILE A 149 13.42 -0.64 1.00
C ILE A 149 13.94 -0.03 -0.31
N MET A 150 14.68 -0.82 -1.08
CA MET A 150 15.08 -0.48 -2.45
C MET A 150 14.63 -1.60 -3.38
N GLU A 151 13.83 -1.23 -4.38
CA GLU A 151 13.23 -2.16 -5.34
C GLU A 151 13.38 -1.66 -6.77
N GLY A 152 13.36 -2.61 -7.70
CA GLY A 152 13.19 -2.37 -9.12
C GLY A 152 11.98 -3.13 -9.62
N PHE A 153 11.11 -2.44 -10.35
CA PHE A 153 10.01 -3.04 -11.10
C PHE A 153 10.39 -3.07 -12.56
N THR A 154 10.57 -4.25 -13.13
CA THR A 154 10.89 -4.41 -14.55
C THR A 154 9.65 -4.92 -15.27
N PRO A 155 9.09 -4.15 -16.22
CA PRO A 155 8.00 -4.62 -17.06
C PRO A 155 8.44 -5.84 -17.87
N THR A 156 7.64 -6.89 -17.84
CA THR A 156 7.74 -8.07 -18.69
C THR A 156 6.74 -8.04 -19.85
N PHE A 157 5.70 -7.22 -19.73
CA PHE A 157 4.72 -6.92 -20.76
C PHE A 157 4.13 -5.52 -20.50
N GLY A 158 3.91 -4.73 -21.55
CA GLY A 158 3.36 -3.38 -21.43
C GLY A 158 3.85 -2.43 -22.51
N ASP A 159 3.48 -1.15 -22.38
CA ASP A 159 3.91 -0.06 -23.25
C ASP A 159 5.32 0.44 -22.91
N TYR A 160 5.72 0.23 -21.67
CA TYR A 160 7.03 0.58 -21.14
C TYR A 160 7.86 -0.67 -20.93
N SER A 161 9.17 -0.53 -20.98
CA SER A 161 10.12 -1.65 -20.87
C SER A 161 11.27 -1.36 -19.91
N SER A 162 11.37 -0.14 -19.39
CA SER A 162 12.43 0.25 -18.48
C SER A 162 12.16 -0.24 -17.06
N THR A 163 13.22 -0.60 -16.34
CA THR A 163 13.14 -0.85 -14.90
C THR A 163 12.86 0.46 -14.16
N VAL A 164 11.76 0.51 -13.41
CA VAL A 164 11.39 1.62 -12.53
C VAL A 164 12.02 1.41 -11.15
N PRO A 165 12.98 2.26 -10.70
CA PRO A 165 13.56 2.16 -9.37
C PRO A 165 12.69 2.83 -8.32
N ILE A 166 12.66 2.22 -7.14
CA ILE A 166 11.80 2.62 -6.02
C ILE A 166 12.58 2.57 -4.72
N ALA A 167 12.51 3.66 -3.97
CA ALA A 167 13.10 3.76 -2.65
C ALA A 167 12.01 4.12 -1.64
N THR A 168 11.88 3.34 -0.58
CA THR A 168 10.94 3.62 0.51
C THR A 168 11.68 3.67 1.84
N TYR A 169 11.37 4.67 2.66
CA TYR A 169 11.77 4.69 4.06
C TYR A 169 10.51 4.64 4.92
N ALA A 170 10.45 3.70 5.86
CA ALA A 170 9.34 3.53 6.78
C ALA A 170 9.84 3.56 8.22
N LEU A 171 9.05 4.15 9.10
CA LEU A 171 9.34 4.26 10.53
C LEU A 171 8.06 4.24 11.35
N GLY A 172 8.15 3.82 12.60
CA GLY A 172 6.99 3.78 13.48
C GLY A 172 7.31 3.58 14.94
N TRP A 173 6.26 3.75 15.74
CA TRP A 173 6.29 3.55 17.18
C TRP A 173 5.15 2.65 17.61
N LYS A 174 5.49 1.62 18.37
CA LYS A 174 4.57 0.79 19.14
C LYS A 174 4.44 1.36 20.55
N SER A 175 3.22 1.58 21.01
CA SER A 175 2.93 2.06 22.36
C SER A 175 2.92 0.92 23.39
N GLU A 176 2.92 1.26 24.68
CA GLU A 176 2.70 0.30 25.77
C GLU A 176 1.30 -0.34 25.76
N ALA A 177 0.34 0.32 25.10
CA ALA A 177 -1.02 -0.19 24.91
C ALA A 177 -1.16 -0.95 23.57
N GLU A 178 -0.05 -1.39 23.00
CA GLU A 178 0.05 -2.23 21.79
C GLU A 178 -0.44 -1.59 20.48
N TRP A 179 -1.08 -0.42 20.50
CA TRP A 179 -1.34 0.34 19.28
C TRP A 179 -0.03 0.85 18.65
N ARG A 180 0.00 0.91 17.33
CA ARG A 180 1.16 1.33 16.55
C ARG A 180 0.81 2.47 15.60
N ILE A 181 1.73 3.41 15.44
CA ILE A 181 1.68 4.40 14.37
C ILE A 181 2.91 4.22 13.48
N ASP A 182 2.67 3.96 12.20
CA ASP A 182 3.72 3.85 11.18
C ASP A 182 3.54 4.96 10.15
N ALA A 183 4.65 5.44 9.61
CA ALA A 183 4.69 6.39 8.52
C ALA A 183 5.75 5.96 7.51
N ALA A 184 5.52 6.28 6.24
CA ALA A 184 6.49 6.02 5.19
C ALA A 184 6.54 7.17 4.18
N ILE A 185 7.66 7.23 3.47
CA ILE A 185 7.79 7.99 2.24
C ILE A 185 8.41 7.09 1.18
N ARG A 186 7.70 6.96 0.05
CA ARG A 186 8.16 6.26 -1.15
C ARG A 186 8.50 7.27 -2.23
N TYR A 187 9.63 7.05 -2.90
CA TYR A 187 10.03 7.73 -4.12
C TYR A 187 10.10 6.73 -5.26
N VAL A 188 9.56 7.12 -6.40
CA VAL A 188 9.52 6.35 -7.64
C VAL A 188 10.02 7.26 -8.76
N TYR A 189 10.97 6.77 -9.55
CA TYR A 189 11.35 7.42 -10.80
C TYR A 189 10.72 6.65 -11.95
N ALA A 190 9.58 7.14 -12.45
CA ALA A 190 8.71 6.40 -13.35
C ALA A 190 8.90 6.83 -14.80
N GLU A 191 8.69 5.89 -15.73
CA GLU A 191 8.63 6.16 -17.16
C GLU A 191 7.22 6.60 -17.55
N GLY A 192 7.10 7.70 -18.30
CA GLY A 192 5.83 8.24 -18.76
C GLY A 192 5.89 8.73 -20.21
N ARG A 193 4.77 9.30 -20.67
CA ARG A 193 4.57 9.67 -22.08
C ARG A 193 5.52 10.75 -22.57
N GLU A 194 5.84 11.71 -21.72
CA GLU A 194 6.75 12.83 -22.02
C GLU A 194 8.20 12.58 -21.55
N GLY A 195 8.46 11.36 -21.07
CA GLY A 195 9.75 10.96 -20.51
C GLY A 195 9.63 10.55 -19.05
N TRP A 196 10.76 10.54 -18.36
CA TRP A 196 10.83 10.11 -16.97
C TRP A 196 10.40 11.22 -16.02
N PHE A 197 9.63 10.85 -15.00
CA PHE A 197 9.10 11.78 -14.02
C PHE A 197 9.24 11.24 -12.60
N ASN A 198 9.05 12.13 -11.63
CA ASN A 198 9.17 11.79 -10.22
C ASN A 198 7.77 11.54 -9.66
N LYS A 199 7.61 10.45 -8.90
CA LYS A 199 6.43 10.22 -8.08
C LYS A 199 6.86 10.01 -6.64
N TRP A 200 6.11 10.63 -5.74
CA TRP A 200 6.31 10.51 -4.30
C TRP A 200 5.02 10.04 -3.66
N ALA A 201 5.15 9.21 -2.64
CA ALA A 201 4.00 8.70 -1.91
C ALA A 201 4.26 8.64 -0.40
N PRO A 202 3.89 9.70 0.35
CA PRO A 202 3.89 9.67 1.80
C PRO A 202 2.65 8.95 2.32
N SER A 203 2.80 8.31 3.47
CA SER A 203 1.72 7.63 4.16
C SER A 203 1.87 7.66 5.67
N ILE A 204 0.75 7.50 6.36
CA ILE A 204 0.68 7.30 7.80
C ILE A 204 -0.49 6.38 8.12
N VAL A 205 -0.26 5.40 8.99
CA VAL A 205 -1.26 4.43 9.42
C VAL A 205 -1.27 4.32 10.94
N LEU A 206 -2.46 4.34 11.53
CA LEU A 206 -2.70 3.96 12.91
C LEU A 206 -3.27 2.55 12.94
N ARG A 207 -2.58 1.66 13.65
CA ARG A 207 -2.89 0.24 13.81
C ARG A 207 -3.32 -0.03 15.24
N LEU A 208 -4.45 -0.72 15.40
CA LEU A 208 -5.10 -0.98 16.68
C LEU A 208 -5.37 -2.47 16.84
N PRO A 209 -4.81 -3.13 17.87
CA PRO A 209 -5.16 -4.50 18.17
C PRO A 209 -6.61 -4.59 18.68
N ALA A 210 -7.47 -5.31 17.95
CA ALA A 210 -8.80 -5.66 18.41
C ALA A 210 -8.78 -6.95 19.26
N THR A 211 -7.92 -7.91 18.90
CA THR A 211 -7.60 -9.13 19.66
C THR A 211 -6.15 -9.57 19.34
N GLU A 212 -5.64 -10.62 19.99
CA GLU A 212 -4.33 -11.23 19.67
C GLU A 212 -4.16 -11.66 18.20
N ARG A 213 -5.27 -11.87 17.48
CA ARG A 213 -5.31 -12.34 16.09
C ARG A 213 -5.93 -11.35 15.12
N TRP A 214 -6.38 -10.19 15.59
CA TRP A 214 -7.18 -9.26 14.78
C TRP A 214 -6.73 -7.83 15.00
N GLU A 215 -6.24 -7.19 13.94
CA GLU A 215 -5.93 -5.76 13.91
C GLU A 215 -6.92 -5.03 13.01
N VAL A 216 -7.24 -3.81 13.42
CA VAL A 216 -7.90 -2.83 12.55
C VAL A 216 -6.97 -1.63 12.40
N HIS A 217 -6.98 -1.02 11.23
CA HIS A 217 -6.16 0.15 10.96
C HIS A 217 -6.91 1.21 10.19
N VAL A 218 -6.38 2.44 10.30
CA VAL A 218 -6.80 3.59 9.49
C VAL A 218 -5.56 4.21 8.90
N GLU A 219 -5.58 4.40 7.60
CA GLU A 219 -4.47 4.92 6.83
C GLU A 219 -4.87 6.17 6.06
N TYR A 220 -3.93 7.12 6.02
CA TYR A 220 -3.91 8.20 5.05
C TYR A 220 -2.65 8.09 4.22
N PHE A 221 -2.78 8.17 2.90
CA PHE A 221 -1.64 8.22 1.99
C PHE A 221 -1.98 9.09 0.79
N SER A 222 -0.95 9.54 0.08
CA SER A 222 -1.12 10.33 -1.13
C SER A 222 -0.08 9.92 -2.14
N THR A 223 -0.38 10.05 -3.43
CA THR A 223 0.61 10.03 -4.51
C THR A 223 0.67 11.41 -5.15
N PHE A 224 1.86 11.91 -5.44
CA PHE A 224 2.05 13.15 -6.20
C PHE A 224 3.15 13.01 -7.23
N THR A 225 2.91 13.59 -8.41
CA THR A 225 3.83 13.55 -9.55
C THR A 225 4.46 14.91 -9.81
N VAL A 226 5.72 14.92 -10.26
CA VAL A 226 6.45 16.12 -10.65
C VAL A 226 7.18 15.83 -11.96
N GLY A 227 6.86 16.62 -12.99
CA GLY A 227 7.39 16.44 -14.35
C GLY A 227 6.69 15.35 -15.17
N ALA A 228 5.51 14.89 -14.74
CA ALA A 228 4.62 14.08 -15.57
C ALA A 228 3.89 14.96 -16.59
N ALA A 229 3.31 14.34 -17.63
CA ALA A 229 2.51 15.06 -18.63
C ALA A 229 1.31 15.77 -18.00
N ASP A 230 0.65 15.06 -17.08
CA ASP A 230 -0.39 15.59 -16.20
C ASP A 230 0.12 15.44 -14.75
N GLU A 231 0.38 16.56 -14.06
CA GLU A 231 0.73 16.53 -12.64
C GLU A 231 -0.51 16.25 -11.80
N GLU A 232 -0.41 15.27 -10.90
CA GLU A 232 -1.53 14.79 -10.11
C GLU A 232 -1.20 14.83 -8.62
N THR A 233 -2.23 15.04 -7.80
CA THR A 233 -2.16 14.87 -6.35
C THR A 233 -3.37 14.07 -5.89
N SER A 234 -3.10 12.81 -5.52
CA SER A 234 -4.10 11.79 -5.29
C SER A 234 -4.05 11.29 -3.84
N PRO A 235 -4.67 12.02 -2.90
CA PRO A 235 -4.80 11.62 -1.50
C PRO A 235 -5.97 10.67 -1.27
N PHE A 236 -5.75 9.71 -0.39
CA PHE A 236 -6.69 8.65 -0.02
C PHE A 236 -6.84 8.54 1.49
N PHE A 237 -8.04 8.14 1.91
CA PHE A 237 -8.32 7.65 3.25
C PHE A 237 -8.75 6.18 3.15
N SER A 238 -8.13 5.32 3.95
CA SER A 238 -8.24 3.87 3.81
C SER A 238 -8.29 3.17 5.17
N PRO A 239 -9.47 2.76 5.65
CA PRO A 239 -9.56 1.77 6.71
C PRO A 239 -9.24 0.36 6.20
N GLY A 240 -8.70 -0.46 7.07
CA GLY A 240 -8.47 -1.86 6.78
C GLY A 240 -8.33 -2.71 8.04
N THR A 241 -8.09 -3.99 7.81
CA THR A 241 -8.00 -4.99 8.86
C THR A 241 -7.19 -6.18 8.39
N HIS A 242 -6.51 -6.84 9.33
CA HIS A 242 -5.91 -8.14 9.09
C HIS A 242 -6.27 -9.12 10.21
N TYR A 243 -6.40 -10.40 9.83
CA TYR A 243 -6.79 -11.48 10.73
C TYR A 243 -5.87 -12.69 10.56
N MET A 244 -5.30 -13.16 11.68
CA MET A 244 -4.49 -14.38 11.74
C MET A 244 -5.37 -15.63 11.74
N LEU A 245 -5.48 -16.30 10.59
CA LEU A 245 -6.16 -17.60 10.46
C LEU A 245 -5.40 -18.70 11.20
N THR A 246 -4.07 -18.64 11.15
CA THR A 246 -3.15 -19.49 11.92
C THR A 246 -1.98 -18.64 12.39
N ASP A 247 -1.03 -19.20 13.14
CA ASP A 247 0.16 -18.46 13.58
C ASP A 247 1.12 -18.13 12.42
N ASN A 248 0.84 -18.66 11.22
CA ASN A 248 1.67 -18.49 10.01
C ASN A 248 0.86 -18.04 8.78
N LEU A 249 -0.43 -17.76 8.94
CA LEU A 249 -1.30 -17.36 7.83
C LEU A 249 -2.20 -16.23 8.27
N GLU A 250 -2.12 -15.11 7.58
CA GLU A 250 -2.99 -13.96 7.75
C GLU A 250 -3.77 -13.65 6.47
N ILE A 251 -4.95 -13.04 6.64
CA ILE A 251 -5.73 -12.43 5.57
C ILE A 251 -5.95 -10.97 5.88
N GLY A 252 -5.86 -10.12 4.85
CA GLY A 252 -6.03 -8.68 4.94
C GLY A 252 -7.15 -8.19 4.03
N LEU A 253 -7.88 -7.19 4.48
CA LEU A 253 -8.80 -6.42 3.66
C LEU A 253 -8.63 -4.93 3.97
N ARG A 254 -8.46 -4.12 2.95
CA ARG A 254 -8.56 -2.66 3.04
C ARG A 254 -9.44 -2.11 1.94
N VAL A 255 -10.11 -1.00 2.24
CA VAL A 255 -10.91 -0.25 1.28
C VAL A 255 -10.57 1.22 1.46
N GLY A 256 -10.67 2.01 0.40
CA GLY A 256 -10.41 3.43 0.54
C GLY A 256 -11.08 4.29 -0.50
N TRP A 257 -11.05 5.58 -0.25
CA TRP A 257 -11.70 6.60 -1.06
C TRP A 257 -10.73 7.73 -1.37
N GLY A 258 -10.72 8.16 -2.61
CA GLY A 258 -10.00 9.35 -3.02
C GLY A 258 -10.66 10.61 -2.48
N MET A 259 -9.84 11.50 -1.90
CA MET A 259 -10.31 12.73 -1.27
C MET A 259 -10.41 13.90 -2.27
N THR A 260 -9.78 13.78 -3.44
CA THR A 260 -9.80 14.77 -4.54
C THR A 260 -10.38 14.17 -5.82
N ARG A 261 -10.39 14.96 -6.91
CA ARG A 261 -10.77 14.49 -8.24
C ARG A 261 -9.65 13.76 -8.97
N ASP A 262 -8.41 14.06 -8.63
CA ASP A 262 -7.25 13.43 -9.24
C ASP A 262 -7.07 12.00 -8.67
N ALA A 263 -7.54 11.78 -7.44
CA ALA A 263 -7.63 10.44 -6.84
C ALA A 263 -8.78 9.61 -7.43
N ALA A 264 -8.55 8.31 -7.59
CA ALA A 264 -9.59 7.32 -7.87
C ALA A 264 -10.76 7.42 -6.89
N ALA A 265 -11.98 7.13 -7.35
CA ALA A 265 -13.17 7.30 -6.52
C ALA A 265 -13.18 6.34 -5.33
N PHE A 266 -12.75 5.11 -5.56
CA PHE A 266 -12.74 4.02 -4.61
C PHE A 266 -11.65 3.01 -4.95
N PHE A 267 -11.15 2.30 -3.95
CA PHE A 267 -10.40 1.07 -4.16
C PHE A 267 -10.71 0.03 -3.08
N SER A 268 -10.46 -1.23 -3.40
CA SER A 268 -10.45 -2.34 -2.45
C SER A 268 -9.24 -3.22 -2.69
N ASP A 269 -8.67 -3.75 -1.61
CA ASP A 269 -7.54 -4.66 -1.66
C ASP A 269 -7.79 -5.80 -0.68
N ALA A 270 -7.72 -7.03 -1.18
CA ALA A 270 -7.81 -8.24 -0.40
C ALA A 270 -6.56 -9.08 -0.64
N GLY A 271 -5.90 -9.49 0.44
CA GLY A 271 -4.63 -10.20 0.36
C GLY A 271 -4.42 -11.21 1.47
N PHE A 272 -3.28 -11.87 1.40
CA PHE A 272 -2.81 -12.83 2.39
C PHE A 272 -1.30 -12.68 2.62
N GLY A 273 -0.87 -13.12 3.80
CA GLY A 273 0.54 -13.36 4.12
C GLY A 273 0.70 -14.78 4.66
N TRP A 274 1.68 -15.51 4.14
CA TRP A 274 1.98 -16.87 4.56
C TRP A 274 3.46 -16.99 4.92
N ARG A 275 3.75 -17.36 6.17
CA ARG A 275 5.09 -17.69 6.68
C ARG A 275 5.35 -19.20 6.60
N TRP A 276 6.44 -19.57 5.94
CA TRP A 276 6.93 -20.95 5.78
C TRP A 276 8.05 -21.25 6.75
#